data_AF-A0A165ZUJ5-F1
#
_entry.id   AF-A0A165ZUJ5-F1
#
_cell.length_a   1.000
_cell.length_b   1.000
_cell.length_c   1.000
_cell.angle_alpha   90.00
_cell.angle_beta   90.00
_cell.angle_gamma   90.00
#
_symmetry.space_group_name_H-M   'P 1'
#
loop_
_entity.id
_entity.type
_entity.pdbx_description
1 polymer ?
#
loop_
_entity_poly.entity_id
_entity_poly.type
_entity_poly.pdbx_seq_one_letter_code
_entity_poly.pdbx_strand_id
1 'polypeptide(L)'
;MLIRSPQVLDAARNGSFSALMELSDCWDRVPELLDMGVLEVFYGNLDASEIPDLDVPESLACDRAYTSLFGLTRLGRLKDDKAGRKAAERLLESWPGIFKWASYIFAVQVKPTALSPKERRSGMTVGAILKIKLRCAYFLYILSRMLYAICKQEIMRPAVLDTPGVIEMATFIWFFEGSILAPSTIGLPMCTIALDTLLPMGDADCLNRAMAASGGKPDAMAKLVIKHIKTEMKKPAIDNIRATVSLKLLCKFCVLCHPVHYACLAQGAVGTVTRLLARIAQMAVSQTSWLDLIVDCFAYIRNSLQSKSTDGFAWVSEATLSLKAGLLLAFVNVSPHYSTMDPQHREIILPIIELIVPRFLVYPTVINNVHAALAIAQASPYIASVFQSPAKDAWEALVRLAEDRKALERQSVPPRMLDEFCDNIKCYKRAPKAQFRQCAACGDTTYCSKECQTIAWKEGDHRTMCKLKQQERIGGKTTTISKSDESFIRALSCRNALRNLAHVKAKAASSHPGMPLDAFVVQIDYTCQPETYNVVPLASYHLRSERQEALLLDRVRRDPRRYTVIEVMIPRGEYPEVLLTVRFNLWAPPSDTLSGELYDEGGLSAEVD
;
A
#
# COMPACT_ATOMS: atom_id res chain seq x y z
N MET A 1 -12.03 44.93 19.35
CA MET A 1 -11.55 45.93 20.33
C MET A 1 -11.59 45.40 21.76
N LEU A 2 -12.60 44.63 22.18
CA LEU A 2 -12.70 44.08 23.55
C LEU A 2 -11.55 43.17 24.00
N ILE A 3 -11.04 42.30 23.13
CA ILE A 3 -9.99 41.30 23.42
C ILE A 3 -8.64 41.91 23.84
N ARG A 4 -8.39 43.20 23.56
CA ARG A 4 -7.15 43.89 23.95
C ARG A 4 -7.14 44.37 25.40
N SER A 5 -8.23 44.18 26.15
CA SER A 5 -8.28 44.61 27.55
C SER A 5 -7.47 43.65 28.42
N PRO A 6 -6.45 44.12 29.17
CA PRO A 6 -5.76 43.33 30.21
C PRO A 6 -6.75 42.67 31.18
N GLN A 7 -7.93 43.25 31.37
CA GLN A 7 -8.99 42.73 32.22
C GLN A 7 -9.51 41.35 31.78
N VAL A 8 -9.57 41.07 30.46
CA VAL A 8 -10.00 39.74 29.96
C VAL A 8 -8.95 38.69 30.31
N LEU A 9 -7.66 39.04 30.14
CA LEU A 9 -6.55 38.16 30.48
C LEU A 9 -6.50 37.86 31.98
N ASP A 10 -6.64 38.88 32.83
CA ASP A 10 -6.65 38.71 34.28
C ASP A 10 -7.89 37.96 34.77
N ALA A 11 -9.06 38.22 34.18
CA ALA A 11 -10.27 37.44 34.46
C ALA A 11 -10.08 35.95 34.11
N ALA A 12 -9.45 35.65 32.97
CA ALA A 12 -9.17 34.27 32.57
C ALA A 12 -8.12 33.59 33.49
N ARG A 13 -7.08 34.32 33.94
CA ARG A 13 -6.14 33.85 34.97
C ARG A 13 -6.84 33.49 36.27
N ASN A 14 -7.84 34.29 36.66
CA ASN A 14 -8.67 34.06 37.84
C ASN A 14 -9.77 32.99 37.62
N GLY A 15 -9.74 32.29 36.48
CA GLY A 15 -10.65 31.17 36.20
C GLY A 15 -12.01 31.55 35.63
N SER A 16 -12.20 32.78 35.14
CA SER A 16 -13.44 33.16 34.45
C SER A 16 -13.59 32.37 33.15
N PHE A 17 -14.57 31.46 33.13
CA PHE A 17 -14.87 30.63 31.96
C PHE A 17 -15.18 31.47 30.72
N SER A 18 -15.97 32.54 30.86
CA SER A 18 -16.32 33.42 29.73
C SER A 18 -15.09 34.09 29.13
N ALA A 19 -14.17 34.59 29.97
CA ALA A 19 -12.94 35.22 29.51
C ALA A 19 -12.00 34.22 28.86
N LEU A 20 -11.89 33.01 29.42
CA LEU A 20 -11.09 31.93 28.87
C LEU A 20 -11.60 31.47 27.49
N MET A 21 -12.93 31.42 27.33
CA MET A 21 -13.57 31.12 26.05
C MET A 21 -13.29 32.19 25.01
N GLU A 22 -13.42 33.46 25.39
CA GLU A 22 -13.10 34.60 24.52
C GLU A 22 -11.64 34.52 24.04
N LEU A 23 -10.68 34.30 24.95
CA LEU A 23 -9.27 34.14 24.58
C LEU A 23 -9.06 32.95 23.64
N SER A 24 -9.63 31.80 23.96
CA SER A 24 -9.46 30.55 23.18
C SER A 24 -9.91 30.67 21.73
N ASP A 25 -10.91 31.52 21.47
CA ASP A 25 -11.47 31.71 20.13
C ASP A 25 -10.62 32.60 19.21
N CYS A 26 -9.81 33.48 19.77
CA CYS A 26 -9.25 34.59 18.99
C CYS A 26 -7.83 35.04 19.35
N TRP A 27 -7.16 34.44 20.35
CA TRP A 27 -5.84 34.91 20.78
C TRP A 27 -4.82 34.93 19.63
N ASP A 28 -4.94 34.00 18.67
CA ASP A 28 -4.06 33.89 17.51
C ASP A 28 -4.21 35.05 16.50
N ARG A 29 -5.26 35.87 16.63
CA ARG A 29 -5.50 37.06 15.80
C ARG A 29 -4.93 38.34 16.40
N VAL A 30 -4.43 38.27 17.64
CA VAL A 30 -3.89 39.40 18.39
C VAL A 30 -2.51 38.99 18.91
N PRO A 31 -1.45 39.13 18.09
CA PRO A 31 -0.10 38.67 18.44
C PRO A 31 0.40 39.21 19.78
N GLU A 32 -0.03 40.40 20.18
CA GLU A 32 0.33 41.04 21.46
C GLU A 32 -0.07 40.19 22.67
N LEU A 33 -1.12 39.36 22.56
CA LEU A 33 -1.54 38.46 23.63
C LEU A 33 -0.51 37.36 23.94
N LEU A 34 0.32 36.96 22.97
CA LEU A 34 1.43 36.04 23.21
C LEU A 34 2.46 36.65 24.16
N ASP A 35 2.82 37.92 23.93
CA ASP A 35 3.76 38.65 24.78
C ASP A 35 3.16 38.95 26.16
N MET A 36 1.84 39.14 26.24
CA MET A 36 1.12 39.33 27.51
C MET A 36 0.96 38.02 28.31
N GLY A 37 1.33 36.88 27.74
CA GLY A 37 1.34 35.60 28.40
C GLY A 37 -0.02 34.88 28.41
N VAL A 38 -0.73 34.88 27.26
CA VAL A 38 -1.99 34.14 27.09
C VAL A 38 -1.81 32.63 27.19
N LEU A 39 -0.65 32.11 26.79
CA LEU A 39 -0.38 30.68 26.83
C LEU A 39 -0.24 30.18 28.27
N GLU A 40 0.35 30.97 29.14
CA GLU A 40 0.49 30.73 30.58
C GLU A 40 -0.87 30.65 31.26
N VAL A 41 -1.86 31.40 30.77
CA VAL A 41 -3.25 31.28 31.24
C VAL A 41 -3.80 29.89 30.91
N PHE A 42 -3.58 29.39 29.69
CA PHE A 42 -4.01 28.04 29.32
C PHE A 42 -3.24 26.97 30.09
N TYR A 43 -1.93 27.13 30.27
CA TYR A 43 -1.09 26.18 30.99
C TYR A 43 -1.45 26.08 32.47
N GLY A 44 -1.73 27.21 33.14
CA GLY A 44 -2.16 27.22 34.54
C GLY A 44 -3.50 26.50 34.76
N ASN A 45 -4.43 26.59 33.80
CA ASN A 45 -5.68 25.82 33.82
C ASN A 45 -5.51 24.35 33.40
N LEU A 46 -4.30 23.95 33.00
CA LEU A 46 -3.91 22.60 32.61
C LEU A 46 -2.83 22.03 33.55
N ASP A 47 -2.74 22.55 34.78
CA ASP A 47 -1.90 21.97 35.82
C ASP A 47 -2.42 20.58 36.19
N ALA A 48 -1.52 19.60 36.26
CA ALA A 48 -1.85 18.23 36.61
C ALA A 48 -2.46 18.10 38.03
N SER A 49 -2.17 19.02 38.95
CA SER A 49 -2.71 19.00 40.31
C SER A 49 -4.20 19.32 40.37
N GLU A 50 -4.75 19.95 39.33
CA GLU A 50 -6.16 20.35 39.26
C GLU A 50 -7.08 19.26 38.68
N ILE A 51 -6.50 18.10 38.28
CA ILE A 51 -7.27 17.00 37.68
C ILE A 51 -8.16 16.36 38.76
N PRO A 52 -9.49 16.33 38.58
CA PRO A 52 -10.39 15.71 39.53
C PRO A 52 -10.23 14.19 39.59
N ASP A 53 -10.73 13.60 40.67
CA ASP A 53 -10.93 12.15 40.73
C ASP A 53 -11.91 11.69 39.63
N LEU A 54 -11.70 10.47 39.13
CA LEU A 54 -12.46 9.91 37.99
C LEU A 54 -13.98 9.82 38.24
N ASP A 55 -14.40 9.88 39.50
CA ASP A 55 -15.80 9.79 39.92
C ASP A 55 -16.57 11.12 39.80
N VAL A 56 -15.90 12.23 39.48
CA VAL A 56 -16.51 13.58 39.37
C VAL A 56 -16.43 14.09 37.93
N PRO A 57 -17.34 13.65 37.04
CA PRO A 57 -17.22 13.92 35.60
C PRO A 57 -17.50 15.37 35.20
N GLU A 58 -18.14 16.17 36.07
CA GLU A 58 -18.52 17.55 35.79
C GLU A 58 -18.06 18.47 36.91
N SER A 59 -16.98 19.21 36.66
CA SER A 59 -16.46 20.25 37.55
C SER A 59 -16.11 21.49 36.75
N LEU A 60 -16.08 22.65 37.41
CA LEU A 60 -15.62 23.90 36.79
C LEU A 60 -14.17 23.78 36.29
N ALA A 61 -13.34 22.96 36.94
CA ALA A 61 -11.98 22.67 36.48
C ALA A 61 -11.97 21.95 35.12
N CYS A 62 -12.86 20.98 34.90
CA CYS A 62 -13.02 20.32 33.60
C CYS A 62 -13.37 21.31 32.49
N ASP A 63 -14.29 22.24 32.74
CA ASP A 63 -14.72 23.24 31.77
C ASP A 63 -13.58 24.23 31.43
N ARG A 64 -12.80 24.64 32.44
CA ARG A 64 -11.60 25.49 32.24
C ARG A 64 -10.49 24.76 31.48
N ALA A 65 -10.17 23.52 31.86
CA ALA A 65 -9.17 22.70 31.19
C ALA A 65 -9.57 22.46 29.72
N TYR A 66 -10.83 22.10 29.49
CA TYR A 66 -11.36 21.92 28.15
C TYR A 66 -11.24 23.18 27.28
N THR A 67 -11.61 24.33 27.82
CA THR A 67 -11.53 25.61 27.10
C THR A 67 -10.06 25.95 26.80
N SER A 68 -9.17 25.67 27.73
CA SER A 68 -7.72 25.84 27.53
C SER A 68 -7.18 24.92 26.43
N LEU A 69 -7.57 23.64 26.39
CA LEU A 69 -7.23 22.73 25.29
C LEU A 69 -7.77 23.24 23.95
N PHE A 70 -8.98 23.81 23.94
CA PHE A 70 -9.55 24.45 22.76
C PHE A 70 -8.71 25.65 22.30
N GLY A 71 -8.24 26.49 23.23
CA GLY A 71 -7.29 27.57 22.95
C GLY A 71 -6.00 27.06 22.32
N LEU A 72 -5.45 25.94 22.81
CA LEU A 72 -4.23 25.33 22.24
C LEU A 72 -4.42 24.80 20.81
N THR A 73 -5.65 24.55 20.34
CA THR A 73 -5.92 24.17 18.94
C THR A 73 -5.52 25.24 17.90
N ARG A 74 -5.21 26.46 18.36
CA ARG A 74 -4.76 27.58 17.54
C ARG A 74 -3.25 27.66 17.37
N LEU A 75 -2.46 26.89 18.15
CA LEU A 75 -0.99 26.89 18.09
C LEU A 75 -0.43 26.58 16.70
N GLY A 76 -1.14 25.80 15.88
CA GLY A 76 -0.71 25.48 14.52
C GLY A 76 -0.68 26.68 13.56
N ARG A 77 -1.14 27.86 14.00
CA ARG A 77 -1.06 29.13 13.25
C ARG A 77 0.21 29.92 13.54
N LEU A 78 0.95 29.59 14.60
CA LEU A 78 2.25 30.18 14.87
C LEU A 78 3.23 29.74 13.79
N LYS A 79 4.00 30.71 13.29
CA LYS A 79 5.11 30.46 12.36
C LYS A 79 6.28 29.89 13.15
N ASP A 80 7.18 29.20 12.46
CA ASP A 80 8.46 28.77 13.04
C ASP A 80 9.47 29.93 13.12
N ASP A 81 9.02 31.06 13.65
CA ASP A 81 9.83 32.23 13.92
C ASP A 81 10.30 32.22 15.39
N LYS A 82 10.95 33.31 15.82
CA LYS A 82 11.45 33.43 17.20
C LYS A 82 10.32 33.35 18.24
N ALA A 83 9.14 33.90 17.94
CA ALA A 83 8.01 33.91 18.86
C ALA A 83 7.36 32.52 18.94
N GLY A 84 7.18 31.86 17.79
CA GLY A 84 6.67 30.49 17.72
C GLY A 84 7.57 29.50 18.46
N ARG A 85 8.89 29.59 18.29
CA ARG A 85 9.85 28.74 19.02
C ARG A 85 9.82 28.96 20.53
N LYS A 86 9.81 30.21 20.98
CA LYS A 86 9.68 30.54 22.42
C LYS A 86 8.36 30.01 23.01
N ALA A 87 7.26 30.11 22.26
CA ALA A 87 5.98 29.54 22.67
C ALA A 87 6.04 28.00 22.77
N ALA A 88 6.72 27.36 21.82
CA ALA A 88 6.89 25.91 21.82
C ALA A 88 7.81 25.40 22.96
N GLU A 89 8.85 26.15 23.34
CA GLU A 89 9.69 25.84 24.51
C GLU A 89 8.87 25.86 25.81
N ARG A 90 8.03 26.88 26.01
CA ARG A 90 7.13 26.95 27.18
C ARG A 90 6.06 25.85 27.16
N LEU A 91 5.58 25.51 25.97
CA LEU A 91 4.65 24.41 25.77
C LEU A 91 5.29 23.07 26.16
N LEU A 92 6.58 22.89 25.88
CA LEU A 92 7.33 21.69 26.24
C LEU A 92 7.40 21.51 27.77
N GLU A 93 7.65 22.59 28.51
CA GLU A 93 7.64 22.59 29.98
C GLU A 93 6.27 22.20 30.54
N SER A 94 5.19 22.65 29.89
CA SER A 94 3.81 22.42 30.33
C SER A 94 3.19 21.12 29.80
N TRP A 95 3.85 20.45 28.85
CA TRP A 95 3.30 19.30 28.13
C TRP A 95 2.82 18.15 29.03
N PRO A 96 3.52 17.76 30.11
CA PRO A 96 3.03 16.70 30.99
C PRO A 96 1.65 16.99 31.60
N GLY A 97 1.38 18.23 32.00
CA GLY A 97 0.07 18.65 32.54
C GLY A 97 -1.01 18.64 31.47
N ILE A 98 -0.70 19.22 30.29
CA ILE A 98 -1.59 19.25 29.13
C ILE A 98 -2.02 17.84 28.72
N PHE A 99 -1.08 16.90 28.64
CA PHE A 99 -1.38 15.53 28.25
C PHE A 99 -2.17 14.76 29.31
N LYS A 100 -1.88 14.96 30.61
CA LYS A 100 -2.67 14.35 31.69
C LYS A 100 -4.13 14.81 31.63
N TRP A 101 -4.38 16.09 31.41
CA TRP A 101 -5.75 16.61 31.21
C TRP A 101 -6.42 16.08 29.95
N ALA A 102 -5.71 16.03 28.82
CA ALA A 102 -6.22 15.44 27.59
C ALA A 102 -6.62 13.97 27.79
N SER A 103 -5.77 13.21 28.50
CA SER A 103 -6.00 11.81 28.85
C SER A 103 -7.20 11.64 29.79
N TYR A 104 -7.32 12.49 30.81
CA TYR A 104 -8.48 12.50 31.72
C TYR A 104 -9.78 12.76 30.97
N ILE A 105 -9.85 13.83 30.18
CA ILE A 105 -11.03 14.18 29.38
C ILE A 105 -11.38 13.05 28.41
N PHE A 106 -10.38 12.47 27.77
CA PHE A 106 -10.56 11.31 26.92
C PHE A 106 -11.14 10.10 27.67
N ALA A 107 -10.59 9.77 28.84
CA ALA A 107 -11.03 8.64 29.65
C ALA A 107 -12.45 8.80 30.21
N VAL A 108 -12.83 10.03 30.59
CA VAL A 108 -14.14 10.31 31.22
C VAL A 108 -15.23 10.58 30.17
N GLN A 109 -14.92 11.30 29.09
CA GLN A 109 -15.94 11.80 28.15
C GLN A 109 -16.02 10.98 26.85
N VAL A 110 -14.87 10.52 26.34
CA VAL A 110 -14.79 9.86 25.03
C VAL A 110 -14.91 8.36 25.17
N LYS A 111 -14.07 7.73 26.00
CA LYS A 111 -13.99 6.27 26.13
C LYS A 111 -15.29 5.60 26.58
N PRO A 112 -16.08 6.14 27.54
CA PRO A 112 -17.35 5.53 27.92
C PRO A 112 -18.39 5.61 26.81
N THR A 113 -18.32 6.67 25.99
CA THR A 113 -19.16 6.90 24.80
C THR A 113 -18.80 5.97 23.62
N ALA A 114 -17.63 5.35 23.67
CA ALA A 114 -17.16 4.36 22.70
C ALA A 114 -17.62 2.91 22.98
N LEU A 115 -18.00 2.58 24.22
CA LEU A 115 -18.47 1.24 24.61
C LEU A 115 -19.81 0.85 23.95
N SER A 116 -20.17 -0.43 24.02
CA SER A 116 -21.12 -1.06 23.09
C SER A 116 -22.53 -0.44 23.16
N PRO A 117 -23.23 -0.28 22.01
CA PRO A 117 -24.61 0.21 21.98
C PRO A 117 -25.63 -0.67 22.72
N LYS A 118 -25.26 -1.87 23.18
CA LYS A 118 -26.16 -2.77 23.90
C LYS A 118 -26.31 -2.35 25.36
N GLU A 119 -25.26 -1.84 25.98
CA GLU A 119 -25.26 -1.44 27.39
C GLU A 119 -26.00 -0.10 27.62
N ARG A 120 -26.09 0.77 26.60
CA ARG A 120 -26.76 2.09 26.74
C ARG A 120 -28.24 2.10 26.41
N ARG A 121 -28.81 1.02 25.87
CA ARG A 121 -30.22 1.05 25.39
C ARG A 121 -31.25 0.94 26.50
N SER A 122 -30.88 0.57 27.72
CA SER A 122 -31.80 0.57 28.85
C SER A 122 -31.89 1.97 29.47
N GLY A 123 -32.85 2.79 29.02
CA GLY A 123 -33.36 3.94 29.79
C GLY A 123 -32.99 5.35 29.33
N MET A 124 -32.21 5.56 28.28
CA MET A 124 -31.89 6.91 27.79
C MET A 124 -32.85 7.39 26.68
N THR A 125 -33.29 8.64 26.77
CA THR A 125 -34.07 9.29 25.69
C THR A 125 -33.18 9.55 24.47
N VAL A 126 -33.79 9.58 23.27
CA VAL A 126 -33.10 9.88 22.01
C VAL A 126 -32.32 11.21 22.09
N GLY A 127 -32.89 12.21 22.76
CA GLY A 127 -32.25 13.52 22.98
C GLY A 127 -30.98 13.44 23.83
N ALA A 128 -30.98 12.65 24.91
CA ALA A 128 -29.79 12.45 25.74
C ALA A 128 -28.68 11.74 24.97
N ILE A 129 -29.03 10.72 24.16
CA ILE A 129 -28.09 10.01 23.30
C ILE A 129 -27.47 10.97 22.28
N LEU A 130 -28.28 11.84 21.66
CA LEU A 130 -27.78 12.81 20.68
C LEU A 130 -26.85 13.84 21.33
N LYS A 131 -27.21 14.35 22.52
CA LYS A 131 -26.38 15.30 23.27
C LYS A 131 -25.01 14.71 23.63
N ILE A 132 -24.97 13.45 24.10
CA ILE A 132 -23.72 12.75 24.40
C ILE A 132 -22.88 12.54 23.14
N LYS A 133 -23.50 12.12 22.02
CA LYS A 133 -22.79 11.94 20.76
C LYS A 133 -22.20 13.25 20.25
N LEU A 134 -22.94 14.35 20.30
CA LEU A 134 -22.47 15.66 19.86
C LEU A 134 -21.31 16.16 20.73
N ARG A 135 -21.44 16.02 22.06
CA ARG A 135 -20.38 16.37 23.01
C ARG A 135 -19.10 15.55 22.74
N CYS A 136 -19.24 14.23 22.54
CA CYS A 136 -18.12 13.37 22.17
C CYS A 136 -17.49 13.78 20.83
N ALA A 137 -18.29 14.10 19.80
CA ALA A 137 -17.79 14.61 18.51
C ALA A 137 -16.86 15.80 18.69
N TYR A 138 -17.28 16.74 19.54
CA TYR A 138 -16.57 17.99 19.76
C TYR A 138 -15.28 17.77 20.57
N PHE A 139 -15.30 16.88 21.57
CA PHE A 139 -14.08 16.48 22.28
C PHE A 139 -13.08 15.80 21.37
N LEU A 140 -13.51 14.83 20.54
CA LEU A 140 -12.63 14.19 19.57
C LEU A 140 -11.98 15.22 18.63
N TYR A 141 -12.76 16.19 18.17
CA TYR A 141 -12.26 17.27 17.32
C TYR A 141 -11.21 18.12 18.02
N ILE A 142 -11.48 18.57 19.26
CA ILE A 142 -10.53 19.38 20.03
C ILE A 142 -9.24 18.62 20.27
N LEU A 143 -9.34 17.40 20.80
CA LEU A 143 -8.15 16.60 21.12
C LEU A 143 -7.32 16.34 19.86
N SER A 144 -7.95 15.96 18.76
CA SER A 144 -7.23 15.74 17.49
C SER A 144 -6.58 17.01 16.96
N ARG A 145 -7.31 18.14 17.00
CA ARG A 145 -6.80 19.42 16.49
C ARG A 145 -5.68 19.97 17.37
N MET A 146 -5.77 19.77 18.68
CA MET A 146 -4.73 20.13 19.64
C MET A 146 -3.48 19.29 19.41
N LEU A 147 -3.59 17.96 19.31
CA LEU A 147 -2.45 17.09 18.98
C LEU A 147 -1.78 17.48 17.66
N TYR A 148 -2.58 17.71 16.61
CA TYR A 148 -2.06 18.18 15.33
C TYR A 148 -1.34 19.54 15.45
N ALA A 149 -1.97 20.52 16.12
CA ALA A 149 -1.42 21.86 16.29
C ALA A 149 -0.09 21.86 17.05
N ILE A 150 0.03 21.03 18.10
CA ILE A 150 1.24 20.88 18.90
C ILE A 150 2.33 20.18 18.09
N CYS A 151 2.02 19.07 17.42
CA CYS A 151 3.01 18.30 16.66
C CYS A 151 3.50 19.03 15.40
N LYS A 152 2.82 20.08 14.96
CA LYS A 152 3.30 20.97 13.88
C LYS A 152 4.53 21.77 14.31
N GLN A 153 4.74 21.95 15.61
CA GLN A 153 5.98 22.55 16.14
C GLN A 153 7.04 21.46 16.23
N GLU A 154 8.10 21.57 15.43
CA GLU A 154 9.11 20.50 15.28
C GLU A 154 9.76 20.13 16.63
N ILE A 155 10.03 21.14 17.49
CA ILE A 155 10.59 20.95 18.83
C ILE A 155 9.70 20.14 19.77
N MET A 156 8.38 20.17 19.58
CA MET A 156 7.42 19.43 20.42
C MET A 156 7.34 17.96 20.02
N ARG A 157 7.60 17.66 18.75
CA ARG A 157 7.29 16.35 18.18
C ARG A 157 7.99 15.19 18.92
N PRO A 158 9.30 15.25 19.26
CA PRO A 158 9.95 14.18 20.00
C PRO A 158 9.28 13.92 21.36
N ALA A 159 9.05 14.97 22.15
CA ALA A 159 8.45 14.84 23.48
C ALA A 159 7.01 14.27 23.43
N VAL A 160 6.23 14.67 22.42
CA VAL A 160 4.88 14.14 22.22
C VAL A 160 4.91 12.66 21.84
N LEU A 161 5.84 12.24 20.97
CA LEU A 161 5.98 10.84 20.55
C LEU A 161 6.48 9.96 21.71
N ASP A 162 7.42 10.46 22.50
CA ASP A 162 7.98 9.77 23.66
C ASP A 162 6.98 9.63 24.82
N THR A 163 5.91 10.42 24.81
CA THR A 163 4.89 10.38 25.86
C THR A 163 4.03 9.11 25.74
N PRO A 164 4.01 8.24 26.78
CA PRO A 164 3.19 7.03 26.78
C PRO A 164 1.70 7.38 26.70
N GLY A 165 0.96 6.66 25.85
CA GLY A 165 -0.50 6.84 25.70
C GLY A 165 -0.93 7.82 24.61
N VAL A 166 -0.06 8.69 24.08
CA VAL A 166 -0.45 9.68 23.04
C VAL A 166 -0.88 8.99 21.74
N ILE A 167 -0.06 8.07 21.23
CA ILE A 167 -0.34 7.34 19.98
C ILE A 167 -1.59 6.47 20.16
N GLU A 168 -1.72 5.87 21.34
CA GLU A 168 -2.85 5.02 21.71
C GLU A 168 -4.16 5.83 21.73
N MET A 169 -4.13 7.02 22.35
CA MET A 169 -5.25 7.96 22.37
C MET A 169 -5.60 8.44 20.95
N ALA A 170 -4.62 8.86 20.15
CA ALA A 170 -4.84 9.31 18.77
C ALA A 170 -5.42 8.19 17.89
N THR A 171 -4.93 6.97 18.05
CA THR A 171 -5.44 5.79 17.33
C THR A 171 -6.88 5.51 17.73
N PHE A 172 -7.19 5.53 19.03
CA PHE A 172 -8.56 5.32 19.49
C PHE A 172 -9.50 6.40 18.94
N ILE A 173 -9.14 7.69 19.05
CA ILE A 173 -9.91 8.81 18.49
C ILE A 173 -10.17 8.61 16.99
N TRP A 174 -9.16 8.17 16.22
CA TRP A 174 -9.29 7.85 14.80
C TRP A 174 -10.30 6.73 14.51
N PHE A 175 -10.37 5.68 15.34
CA PHE A 175 -11.38 4.63 15.19
C PHE A 175 -12.83 5.11 15.35
N PHE A 176 -13.05 6.24 16.02
CA PHE A 176 -14.39 6.87 16.14
C PHE A 176 -14.69 7.88 15.04
N GLU A 177 -13.71 8.20 14.19
CA GLU A 177 -13.91 9.09 13.06
C GLU A 177 -14.95 8.49 12.09
N GLY A 178 -16.11 9.15 11.97
CA GLY A 178 -17.23 8.70 11.16
C GLY A 178 -18.30 7.87 11.88
N SER A 179 -18.08 7.46 13.13
CA SER A 179 -19.15 6.87 13.98
C SER A 179 -20.05 7.94 14.61
N ILE A 180 -19.57 9.19 14.63
CA ILE A 180 -20.25 10.31 15.25
C ILE A 180 -20.67 11.28 14.16
N LEU A 181 -21.90 11.79 14.28
CA LEU A 181 -22.41 12.87 13.44
C LEU A 181 -21.56 14.11 13.70
N ALA A 182 -20.54 14.32 12.87
CA ALA A 182 -19.76 15.54 12.91
C ALA A 182 -20.70 16.71 12.59
N PRO A 183 -20.65 17.81 13.34
CA PRO A 183 -21.22 19.07 12.89
C PRO A 183 -20.78 19.34 11.46
N SER A 184 -21.71 19.72 10.58
CA SER A 184 -21.43 20.03 9.16
C SER A 184 -20.34 21.10 8.98
N THR A 185 -20.07 21.89 10.02
CA THR A 185 -19.03 22.92 10.07
C THR A 185 -17.60 22.37 10.14
N ILE A 186 -17.41 21.09 10.46
CA ILE A 186 -16.08 20.47 10.59
C ILE A 186 -15.68 19.83 9.25
N GLY A 187 -15.12 20.64 8.36
CA GLY A 187 -14.73 20.22 7.01
C GLY A 187 -13.55 19.25 6.94
N LEU A 188 -12.68 19.19 7.96
CA LEU A 188 -11.41 18.44 7.92
C LEU A 188 -11.47 17.13 8.75
N PRO A 189 -10.81 16.04 8.31
CA PRO A 189 -10.73 14.77 9.03
C PRO A 189 -9.64 14.85 10.12
N MET A 190 -9.91 15.65 11.16
CA MET A 190 -8.89 15.98 12.15
C MET A 190 -8.32 14.77 12.89
N CYS A 191 -9.10 13.71 13.10
CA CYS A 191 -8.60 12.51 13.78
C CYS A 191 -7.59 11.76 12.91
N THR A 192 -7.89 11.58 11.61
CA THR A 192 -6.90 11.03 10.65
C THR A 192 -5.68 11.95 10.57
N ILE A 193 -5.85 13.27 10.51
CA ILE A 193 -4.72 14.23 10.46
C ILE A 193 -3.81 14.11 11.68
N ALA A 194 -4.40 14.03 12.88
CA ALA A 194 -3.66 13.91 14.12
C ALA A 194 -2.85 12.61 14.16
N LEU A 195 -3.48 11.48 13.83
CA LEU A 195 -2.79 10.19 13.80
C LEU A 195 -1.71 10.15 12.72
N ASP A 196 -2.00 10.66 11.52
CA ASP A 196 -1.00 10.80 10.45
C ASP A 196 0.22 11.57 10.98
N THR A 197 0.01 12.72 11.60
CA THR A 197 1.11 13.54 12.13
C THR A 197 1.95 12.82 13.19
N LEU A 198 1.29 12.02 14.04
CA LEU A 198 1.90 11.27 15.13
C LEU A 198 2.57 9.96 14.70
N LEU A 199 2.40 9.51 13.46
CA LEU A 199 3.09 8.32 12.94
C LEU A 199 4.23 8.75 12.02
N PRO A 200 5.49 8.69 12.47
CA PRO A 200 6.63 8.88 11.58
C PRO A 200 6.66 7.79 10.51
N MET A 201 7.14 8.14 9.31
CA MET A 201 7.27 7.15 8.23
C MET A 201 8.39 6.17 8.57
N GLY A 202 8.11 4.86 8.49
CA GLY A 202 9.11 3.81 8.75
C GLY A 202 9.33 3.47 10.22
N ASP A 203 8.63 4.13 11.15
CA ASP A 203 8.74 3.85 12.59
C ASP A 203 7.83 2.68 13.00
N ALA A 204 8.45 1.51 13.16
CA ALA A 204 7.75 0.29 13.56
C ALA A 204 7.21 0.36 14.99
N ASP A 205 7.86 1.09 15.90
CA ASP A 205 7.46 1.15 17.32
C ASP A 205 6.19 1.99 17.49
N CYS A 206 6.14 3.15 16.83
CA CYS A 206 4.92 3.97 16.78
C CYS A 206 3.76 3.18 16.16
N LEU A 207 4.02 2.42 15.09
CA LEU A 207 2.99 1.61 14.44
C LEU A 207 2.54 0.41 15.30
N ASN A 208 3.45 -0.21 16.06
CA ASN A 208 3.16 -1.26 17.03
C ASN A 208 2.26 -0.74 18.16
N ARG A 209 2.54 0.47 18.67
CA ARG A 209 1.69 1.15 19.68
C ARG A 209 0.28 1.42 19.15
N ALA A 210 0.17 1.93 17.93
CA ALA A 210 -1.13 2.11 17.26
C ALA A 210 -1.86 0.76 17.08
N MET A 211 -1.16 -0.28 16.65
CA MET A 211 -1.73 -1.62 16.51
C MET A 211 -2.20 -2.19 17.85
N ALA A 212 -1.44 -2.02 18.93
CA ALA A 212 -1.83 -2.42 20.28
C ALA A 212 -3.11 -1.70 20.73
N ALA A 213 -3.20 -0.39 20.48
CA ALA A 213 -4.39 0.42 20.79
C ALA A 213 -5.64 -0.01 20.02
N SER A 214 -5.47 -0.62 18.83
CA SER A 214 -6.58 -1.25 18.07
C SER A 214 -7.01 -2.62 18.62
N GLY A 215 -6.43 -3.07 19.75
CA GLY A 215 -6.62 -4.40 20.33
C GLY A 215 -5.85 -5.48 19.59
N GLY A 216 -4.70 -5.14 18.98
CA GLY A 216 -3.89 -6.07 18.20
C GLY A 216 -4.56 -6.53 16.89
N LYS A 217 -5.39 -5.68 16.28
CA LYS A 217 -6.21 -6.02 15.10
C LYS A 217 -5.78 -5.24 13.87
N PRO A 218 -4.71 -5.68 13.17
CA PRO A 218 -4.23 -4.99 11.97
C PRO A 218 -5.30 -4.88 10.87
N ASP A 219 -6.17 -5.90 10.74
CA ASP A 219 -7.32 -5.87 9.81
C ASP A 219 -8.30 -4.73 10.07
N ALA A 220 -8.50 -4.36 11.33
CA ALA A 220 -9.43 -3.29 11.68
C ALA A 220 -8.88 -1.92 11.24
N MET A 221 -7.58 -1.69 11.44
CA MET A 221 -6.89 -0.48 10.97
C MET A 221 -6.90 -0.40 9.44
N ALA A 222 -6.50 -1.47 8.77
CA ALA A 222 -6.50 -1.56 7.31
C ALA A 222 -7.90 -1.31 6.73
N LYS A 223 -8.92 -1.98 7.27
CA LYS A 223 -10.31 -1.82 6.81
C LYS A 223 -10.80 -0.40 7.01
N LEU A 224 -10.43 0.27 8.10
CA LEU A 224 -10.85 1.64 8.40
C LEU A 224 -10.25 2.65 7.42
N VAL A 225 -8.92 2.64 7.21
CA VAL A 225 -8.26 3.58 6.29
C VAL A 225 -8.75 3.37 4.84
N ILE A 226 -8.92 2.11 4.41
CA ILE A 226 -9.48 1.78 3.09
C ILE A 226 -10.95 2.20 2.98
N LYS A 227 -11.73 2.10 4.05
CA LYS A 227 -13.11 2.62 4.09
C LYS A 227 -13.13 4.14 3.92
N HIS A 228 -12.21 4.89 4.53
CA HIS A 228 -12.13 6.35 4.36
C HIS A 228 -11.89 6.72 2.90
N ILE A 229 -10.88 6.12 2.27
CA ILE A 229 -10.56 6.34 0.84
C ILE A 229 -11.77 5.98 -0.05
N LYS A 230 -12.38 4.81 0.15
CA LYS A 230 -13.56 4.37 -0.62
C LYS A 230 -14.77 5.29 -0.42
N THR A 231 -14.92 5.91 0.75
CA THR A 231 -16.03 6.83 1.04
C THR A 231 -15.85 8.13 0.26
N GLU A 232 -14.64 8.69 0.24
CA GLU A 232 -14.32 9.86 -0.59
C GLU A 232 -14.51 9.57 -2.08
N MET A 233 -14.06 8.40 -2.54
CA MET A 233 -14.26 7.94 -3.93
C MET A 233 -15.72 7.71 -4.33
N LYS A 234 -16.69 7.73 -3.41
CA LYS A 234 -18.12 7.66 -3.74
C LYS A 234 -18.76 9.03 -3.93
N LYS A 235 -18.10 10.11 -3.48
CA LYS A 235 -18.61 11.46 -3.64
C LYS A 235 -18.52 11.90 -5.10
N PRO A 236 -19.44 12.75 -5.60
CA PRO A 236 -19.35 13.31 -6.96
C PRO A 236 -18.06 14.10 -7.18
N ALA A 237 -17.68 14.93 -6.21
CA ALA A 237 -16.39 15.58 -6.13
C ALA A 237 -15.58 14.99 -4.96
N ILE A 238 -14.37 14.53 -5.25
CA ILE A 238 -13.44 14.05 -4.22
C ILE A 238 -12.98 15.26 -3.40
N ASP A 239 -12.98 15.14 -2.08
CA ASP A 239 -12.32 16.12 -1.22
C ASP A 239 -10.82 15.80 -1.20
N ASN A 240 -10.03 16.66 -1.86
CA ASN A 240 -8.59 16.47 -2.01
C ASN A 240 -7.88 16.33 -0.65
N ILE A 241 -8.25 17.14 0.34
CA ILE A 241 -7.61 17.12 1.66
C ILE A 241 -7.91 15.79 2.36
N ARG A 242 -9.17 15.35 2.35
CA ARG A 242 -9.55 14.07 2.98
C ARG A 242 -8.89 12.86 2.32
N ALA A 243 -8.83 12.85 0.99
CA ALA A 243 -8.17 11.80 0.24
C ALA A 243 -6.66 11.77 0.54
N THR A 244 -6.01 12.93 0.53
CA THR A 244 -4.56 13.08 0.80
C THR A 244 -4.19 12.58 2.17
N VAL A 245 -4.88 13.03 3.23
CA VAL A 245 -4.53 12.62 4.59
C VAL A 245 -4.78 11.12 4.80
N SER A 246 -5.87 10.57 4.25
CA SER A 246 -6.15 9.13 4.35
C SER A 246 -5.10 8.30 3.62
N LEU A 247 -4.61 8.78 2.46
CA LEU A 247 -3.55 8.13 1.71
C LEU A 247 -2.19 8.22 2.40
N LYS A 248 -1.83 9.38 2.97
CA LYS A 248 -0.59 9.54 3.74
C LYS A 248 -0.56 8.63 4.97
N LEU A 249 -1.69 8.50 5.66
CA LEU A 249 -1.82 7.54 6.76
C LEU A 249 -1.65 6.09 6.25
N LEU A 250 -2.27 5.76 5.11
CA LEU A 250 -2.09 4.45 4.48
C LEU A 250 -0.62 4.18 4.08
N CYS A 251 0.10 5.18 3.57
CA CYS A 251 1.53 5.06 3.26
C CYS A 251 2.36 4.76 4.52
N LYS A 252 2.01 5.35 5.67
CA LYS A 252 2.68 5.08 6.95
C LYS A 252 2.41 3.68 7.48
N PHE A 253 1.33 3.04 7.05
CA PHE A 253 1.07 1.63 7.37
C PHE A 253 1.91 0.66 6.53
N CYS A 254 2.60 1.14 5.48
CA CYS A 254 3.50 0.34 4.65
C CYS A 254 4.94 0.27 5.20
N VAL A 255 5.08 0.12 6.53
CA VAL A 255 6.36 -0.28 7.12
C VAL A 255 6.67 -1.71 6.67
N LEU A 256 7.88 -1.92 6.16
CA LEU A 256 8.32 -3.21 5.62
C LEU A 256 8.13 -4.32 6.67
N CYS A 257 7.56 -5.45 6.26
CA CYS A 257 7.29 -6.62 7.11
C CYS A 257 6.34 -6.40 8.31
N HIS A 258 5.60 -5.28 8.38
CA HIS A 258 4.67 -5.03 9.48
C HIS A 258 3.29 -5.70 9.25
N PRO A 259 2.64 -6.31 10.27
CA PRO A 259 1.32 -6.95 10.13
C PRO A 259 0.23 -6.07 9.50
N VAL A 260 0.23 -4.77 9.81
CA VAL A 260 -0.72 -3.79 9.24
C VAL A 260 -0.54 -3.63 7.73
N HIS A 261 0.70 -3.71 7.21
CA HIS A 261 0.95 -3.65 5.78
C HIS A 261 0.26 -4.81 5.04
N TYR A 262 0.46 -6.05 5.52
CA TYR A 262 -0.20 -7.23 4.97
C TYR A 262 -1.72 -7.15 5.06
N ALA A 263 -2.25 -6.65 6.18
CA ALA A 263 -3.68 -6.40 6.32
C ALA A 263 -4.20 -5.37 5.30
N CYS A 264 -3.46 -4.28 5.02
CA CYS A 264 -3.81 -3.34 3.96
C CYS A 264 -3.85 -4.01 2.58
N LEU A 265 -2.85 -4.82 2.25
CA LEU A 265 -2.83 -5.59 1.00
C LEU A 265 -4.04 -6.53 0.91
N ALA A 266 -4.34 -7.29 1.97
CA ALA A 266 -5.50 -8.18 2.03
C ALA A 266 -6.85 -7.44 1.90
N GLN A 267 -6.92 -6.16 2.28
CA GLN A 267 -8.10 -5.29 2.07
C GLN A 267 -8.19 -4.70 0.64
N GLY A 268 -7.29 -5.09 -0.27
CA GLY A 268 -7.21 -4.61 -1.64
C GLY A 268 -6.81 -3.14 -1.72
N ALA A 269 -5.82 -2.75 -0.91
CA ALA A 269 -5.34 -1.37 -0.85
C ALA A 269 -4.78 -0.88 -2.19
N VAL A 270 -3.94 -1.67 -2.88
CA VAL A 270 -3.35 -1.26 -4.17
C VAL A 270 -4.45 -0.98 -5.19
N GLY A 271 -5.37 -1.94 -5.41
CA GLY A 271 -6.49 -1.72 -6.32
C GLY A 271 -7.39 -0.53 -5.92
N THR A 272 -7.52 -0.23 -4.63
CA THR A 272 -8.28 0.95 -4.16
C THR A 272 -7.55 2.26 -4.48
N VAL A 273 -6.25 2.34 -4.18
CA VAL A 273 -5.41 3.49 -4.48
C VAL A 273 -5.28 3.71 -5.99
N THR A 274 -5.15 2.64 -6.79
CA THR A 274 -5.09 2.78 -8.25
C THR A 274 -6.40 3.30 -8.84
N ARG A 275 -7.57 2.89 -8.32
CA ARG A 275 -8.85 3.47 -8.75
C ARG A 275 -8.99 4.94 -8.32
N LEU A 276 -8.49 5.30 -7.13
CA LEU A 276 -8.42 6.70 -6.70
C LEU A 276 -7.56 7.50 -7.68
N LEU A 277 -6.34 7.01 -7.97
CA LEU A 277 -5.40 7.59 -8.92
C LEU A 277 -6.02 7.79 -10.31
N ALA A 278 -6.65 6.76 -10.88
CA ALA A 278 -7.29 6.87 -12.19
C ALA A 278 -8.39 7.93 -12.21
N ARG A 279 -9.18 8.02 -11.14
CA ARG A 279 -10.24 9.02 -11.00
C ARG A 279 -9.70 10.44 -10.86
N ILE A 280 -8.70 10.67 -10.01
CA ILE A 280 -8.11 12.01 -9.82
C ILE A 280 -7.29 12.43 -11.05
N ALA A 281 -6.62 11.49 -11.74
CA ALA A 281 -5.90 11.79 -12.97
C ALA A 281 -6.83 12.31 -14.08
N GLN A 282 -8.05 11.78 -14.17
CA GLN A 282 -9.07 12.31 -15.08
C GLN A 282 -9.51 13.73 -14.70
N MET A 283 -9.53 14.07 -13.40
CA MET A 283 -9.91 15.40 -12.91
C MET A 283 -8.77 16.42 -13.00
N ALA A 284 -7.51 15.97 -12.87
CA ALA A 284 -6.32 16.81 -12.79
C ALA A 284 -5.93 17.49 -14.11
N VAL A 285 -6.54 17.12 -15.23
CA VAL A 285 -6.28 17.73 -16.54
C VAL A 285 -6.42 19.26 -16.48
N SER A 286 -7.34 19.78 -15.66
CA SER A 286 -7.61 21.21 -15.54
C SER A 286 -7.06 21.88 -14.27
N GLN A 287 -6.50 21.10 -13.31
CA GLN A 287 -6.16 21.61 -11.98
C GLN A 287 -4.88 20.96 -11.43
N THR A 288 -3.88 21.78 -11.13
CA THR A 288 -2.58 21.35 -10.56
C THR A 288 -2.66 20.97 -9.08
N SER A 289 -3.73 21.34 -8.37
CA SER A 289 -3.92 21.03 -6.94
C SER A 289 -3.95 19.54 -6.62
N TRP A 290 -4.15 18.68 -7.63
CA TRP A 290 -4.18 17.23 -7.49
C TRP A 290 -2.82 16.55 -7.60
N LEU A 291 -1.77 17.25 -8.01
CA LEU A 291 -0.47 16.65 -8.33
C LEU A 291 0.15 15.97 -7.11
N ASP A 292 0.08 16.57 -5.92
CA ASP A 292 0.61 15.95 -4.69
C ASP A 292 -0.10 14.63 -4.38
N LEU A 293 -1.43 14.59 -4.49
CA LEU A 293 -2.20 13.37 -4.27
C LEU A 293 -1.92 12.30 -5.33
N ILE A 294 -1.70 12.70 -6.59
CA ILE A 294 -1.30 11.80 -7.69
C ILE A 294 0.06 11.18 -7.39
N VAL A 295 1.03 11.99 -6.98
CA VAL A 295 2.37 11.53 -6.62
C VAL A 295 2.32 10.61 -5.42
N ASP A 296 1.56 10.95 -4.38
CA ASP A 296 1.35 10.09 -3.21
C ASP A 296 0.74 8.73 -3.61
N CYS A 297 -0.19 8.71 -4.58
CA CYS A 297 -0.77 7.47 -5.08
C CYS A 297 0.27 6.62 -5.83
N PHE A 298 1.06 7.24 -6.71
CA PHE A 298 2.14 6.53 -7.41
C PHE A 298 3.23 6.06 -6.46
N ALA A 299 3.60 6.85 -5.45
CA ALA A 299 4.54 6.45 -4.41
C ALA A 299 4.04 5.23 -3.64
N TYR A 300 2.76 5.24 -3.24
CA TYR A 300 2.14 4.08 -2.59
C TYR A 300 2.17 2.84 -3.49
N ILE A 301 1.78 2.98 -4.76
CA ILE A 301 1.76 1.88 -5.73
C ILE A 301 3.17 1.37 -5.99
N ARG A 302 4.16 2.25 -6.18
CA ARG A 302 5.57 1.90 -6.35
C ARG A 302 6.10 1.12 -5.16
N ASN A 303 5.91 1.63 -3.94
CA ASN A 303 6.34 0.94 -2.73
C ASN A 303 5.61 -0.40 -2.57
N SER A 304 4.33 -0.45 -2.94
CA SER A 304 3.54 -1.69 -2.97
C SER A 304 3.83 -2.61 -4.16
N LEU A 305 4.61 -2.17 -5.16
CA LEU A 305 5.12 -2.97 -6.30
C LEU A 305 6.65 -3.29 -6.21
N GLN A 306 7.37 -2.68 -5.25
CA GLN A 306 8.76 -2.98 -4.91
C GLN A 306 9.01 -3.57 -3.51
N SER A 307 8.03 -3.57 -2.58
CA SER A 307 8.26 -4.04 -1.22
C SER A 307 8.84 -5.44 -1.23
N LYS A 308 9.97 -5.64 -0.56
CA LYS A 308 10.54 -6.97 -0.45
C LYS A 308 9.70 -7.88 0.44
N SER A 309 8.81 -7.34 1.27
CA SER A 309 8.18 -8.11 2.34
C SER A 309 7.06 -9.06 1.93
N THR A 310 6.63 -9.12 0.67
CA THR A 310 5.45 -9.92 0.28
C THR A 310 5.84 -11.08 -0.64
N ASP A 311 5.06 -12.16 -0.62
CA ASP A 311 5.34 -13.51 -1.10
C ASP A 311 5.47 -13.70 -2.64
N GLY A 312 5.76 -12.64 -3.39
CA GLY A 312 5.94 -12.65 -4.84
C GLY A 312 4.67 -12.77 -5.67
N PHE A 313 3.78 -13.66 -5.28
CA PHE A 313 2.56 -13.95 -6.02
C PHE A 313 1.43 -12.97 -5.69
N ALA A 314 1.37 -12.46 -4.46
CA ALA A 314 0.53 -11.32 -4.13
C ALA A 314 0.84 -10.13 -5.08
N TRP A 315 2.09 -9.93 -5.49
CA TRP A 315 2.51 -8.88 -6.43
C TRP A 315 1.96 -9.10 -7.83
N VAL A 316 2.01 -10.32 -8.35
CA VAL A 316 1.44 -10.65 -9.67
C VAL A 316 -0.05 -10.35 -9.70
N SER A 317 -0.74 -10.67 -8.59
CA SER A 317 -2.16 -10.40 -8.39
C SER A 317 -2.46 -8.91 -8.20
N GLU A 318 -1.66 -8.18 -7.41
CA GLU A 318 -1.83 -6.74 -7.15
C GLU A 318 -1.40 -5.89 -8.36
N ALA A 319 -0.34 -6.26 -9.08
CA ALA A 319 0.04 -5.66 -10.36
C ALA A 319 -1.08 -5.85 -11.38
N THR A 320 -1.59 -7.08 -11.51
CA THR A 320 -2.80 -7.38 -12.29
C THR A 320 -3.99 -6.52 -11.86
N LEU A 321 -4.24 -6.40 -10.56
CA LEU A 321 -5.35 -5.61 -10.02
C LEU A 321 -5.19 -4.12 -10.30
N SER A 322 -3.98 -3.59 -10.16
CA SER A 322 -3.65 -2.19 -10.46
C SER A 322 -3.84 -1.88 -11.95
N LEU A 323 -3.44 -2.78 -12.84
CA LEU A 323 -3.63 -2.63 -14.28
C LEU A 323 -5.12 -2.62 -14.64
N LYS A 324 -5.88 -3.59 -14.13
CA LYS A 324 -7.35 -3.63 -14.27
C LYS A 324 -8.04 -2.42 -13.64
N ALA A 325 -7.45 -1.85 -12.59
CA ALA A 325 -7.93 -0.65 -11.91
C ALA A 325 -7.56 0.66 -12.63
N GLY A 326 -6.80 0.61 -13.72
CA GLY A 326 -6.51 1.77 -14.56
C GLY A 326 -5.16 2.42 -14.34
N LEU A 327 -4.13 1.70 -13.84
CA LEU A 327 -2.78 2.26 -13.66
C LEU A 327 -2.22 2.91 -14.94
N LEU A 328 -2.25 2.20 -16.07
CA LEU A 328 -1.72 2.72 -17.34
C LEU A 328 -2.55 3.89 -17.87
N LEU A 329 -3.88 3.83 -17.73
CA LEU A 329 -4.76 4.94 -18.10
C LEU A 329 -4.46 6.18 -17.26
N ALA A 330 -4.23 6.02 -15.96
CA ALA A 330 -3.85 7.14 -15.09
C ALA A 330 -2.49 7.73 -15.49
N PHE A 331 -1.50 6.88 -15.77
CA PHE A 331 -0.19 7.31 -16.26
C PHE A 331 -0.29 8.16 -17.53
N VAL A 332 -1.12 7.74 -18.49
CA VAL A 332 -1.38 8.52 -19.71
C VAL A 332 -2.10 9.83 -19.40
N ASN A 333 -3.12 9.81 -18.54
CA ASN A 333 -3.91 11.00 -18.22
C ASN A 333 -3.12 12.07 -17.45
N VAL A 334 -2.08 11.68 -16.70
CA VAL A 334 -1.18 12.62 -16.01
C VAL A 334 -0.12 13.20 -16.94
N SER A 335 0.10 12.60 -18.11
CA SER A 335 1.20 12.98 -19.02
C SER A 335 1.29 14.45 -19.43
N PRO A 336 0.19 15.23 -19.56
CA PRO A 336 0.29 16.68 -19.81
C PRO A 336 1.10 17.45 -18.75
N HIS A 337 1.22 16.90 -17.54
CA HIS A 337 1.90 17.54 -16.41
C HIS A 337 3.34 17.09 -16.23
N TYR A 338 3.83 16.05 -16.91
CA TYR A 338 5.19 15.53 -16.66
C TYR A 338 6.31 16.54 -16.96
N SER A 339 6.10 17.44 -17.92
CA SER A 339 7.12 18.45 -18.24
C SER A 339 7.24 19.54 -17.17
N THR A 340 6.16 19.84 -16.44
CA THR A 340 6.10 20.87 -15.39
C THR A 340 6.23 20.30 -13.99
N MET A 341 6.09 18.99 -13.83
CA MET A 341 6.24 18.28 -12.58
C MET A 341 7.70 18.30 -12.09
N ASP A 342 7.86 18.41 -10.77
CA ASP A 342 9.17 18.36 -10.12
C ASP A 342 9.94 17.08 -10.51
N PRO A 343 11.27 17.15 -10.75
CA PRO A 343 12.08 15.98 -11.09
C PRO A 343 11.95 14.82 -10.09
N GLN A 344 11.88 15.09 -8.78
CA GLN A 344 11.75 14.06 -7.75
C GLN A 344 10.42 13.31 -7.87
N HIS A 345 9.35 14.01 -8.25
CA HIS A 345 8.07 13.38 -8.52
C HIS A 345 8.13 12.47 -9.75
N ARG A 346 8.88 12.86 -10.80
CA ARG A 346 9.09 11.99 -11.97
C ARG A 346 9.91 10.74 -11.64
N GLU A 347 10.91 10.86 -10.78
CA GLU A 347 11.71 9.73 -10.28
C GLU A 347 10.87 8.71 -9.50
N ILE A 348 9.74 9.14 -8.94
CA ILE A 348 8.77 8.22 -8.32
C ILE A 348 7.92 7.53 -9.40
N ILE A 349 7.43 8.27 -10.41
CA ILE A 349 6.42 7.77 -11.35
C ILE A 349 7.03 6.94 -12.48
N LEU A 350 8.05 7.44 -13.18
CA LEU A 350 8.58 6.83 -14.41
C LEU A 350 9.10 5.40 -14.19
N PRO A 351 9.84 5.09 -13.10
CA PRO A 351 10.32 3.73 -12.85
C PRO A 351 9.23 2.67 -12.73
N ILE A 352 7.98 3.06 -12.43
CA ILE A 352 6.85 2.12 -12.38
C ILE A 352 6.64 1.49 -13.77
N ILE A 353 6.66 2.32 -14.81
CA ILE A 353 6.42 1.91 -16.20
C ILE A 353 7.71 1.39 -16.85
N GLU A 354 8.84 2.03 -16.56
CA GLU A 354 10.11 1.70 -17.18
C GLU A 354 10.76 0.43 -16.61
N LEU A 355 10.66 0.22 -15.30
CA LEU A 355 11.45 -0.80 -14.61
C LEU A 355 10.58 -1.82 -13.88
N ILE A 356 9.54 -1.39 -13.17
CA ILE A 356 8.82 -2.26 -12.23
C ILE A 356 7.82 -3.17 -12.97
N VAL A 357 6.85 -2.59 -13.70
CA VAL A 357 5.85 -3.38 -14.45
C VAL A 357 6.51 -4.34 -15.47
N PRO A 358 7.52 -3.93 -16.25
CA PRO A 358 8.25 -4.80 -17.17
C PRO A 358 8.79 -6.11 -16.57
N ARG A 359 9.33 -6.08 -15.34
CA ARG A 359 9.89 -7.27 -14.67
C ARG A 359 8.84 -8.37 -14.49
N PHE A 360 7.57 -7.98 -14.35
CA PHE A 360 6.47 -8.93 -14.16
C PHE A 360 5.90 -9.46 -15.48
N LEU A 361 6.39 -9.00 -16.65
CA LEU A 361 6.01 -9.55 -17.96
C LEU A 361 6.67 -10.91 -18.28
N VAL A 362 7.17 -11.60 -17.25
CA VAL A 362 7.47 -13.04 -17.28
C VAL A 362 6.25 -13.90 -16.96
N TYR A 363 5.17 -13.31 -16.43
CA TYR A 363 3.95 -14.02 -16.08
C TYR A 363 2.84 -13.79 -17.14
N PRO A 364 2.33 -14.84 -17.81
CA PRO A 364 1.20 -14.76 -18.76
C PRO A 364 0.00 -13.98 -18.26
N THR A 365 -0.35 -14.13 -16.98
CA THR A 365 -1.45 -13.39 -16.34
C THR A 365 -1.21 -11.88 -16.41
N VAL A 366 0.00 -11.41 -16.07
CA VAL A 366 0.36 -9.99 -16.12
C VAL A 366 0.41 -9.49 -17.56
N ILE A 367 1.02 -10.25 -18.47
CA ILE A 367 1.08 -9.91 -19.90
C ILE A 367 -0.32 -9.63 -20.46
N ASN A 368 -1.27 -10.52 -20.18
CA ASN A 368 -2.65 -10.37 -20.63
C ASN A 368 -3.32 -9.11 -20.08
N ASN A 369 -3.08 -8.80 -18.80
CA ASN A 369 -3.65 -7.61 -18.17
C ASN A 369 -2.98 -6.31 -18.64
N VAL A 370 -1.67 -6.31 -18.86
CA VAL A 370 -0.95 -5.16 -19.44
C VAL A 370 -1.47 -4.90 -20.85
N HIS A 371 -1.58 -5.91 -21.71
CA HIS A 371 -2.07 -5.74 -23.07
C HIS A 371 -3.52 -5.20 -23.10
N ALA A 372 -4.41 -5.70 -22.24
CA ALA A 372 -5.77 -5.16 -22.12
C ALA A 372 -5.76 -3.70 -21.61
N ALA A 373 -4.93 -3.38 -20.62
CA ALA A 373 -4.80 -2.03 -20.08
C ALA A 373 -4.17 -1.05 -21.09
N LEU A 374 -3.23 -1.51 -21.92
CA LEU A 374 -2.62 -0.73 -23.00
C LEU A 374 -3.67 -0.32 -24.03
N ALA A 375 -4.54 -1.23 -24.46
CA ALA A 375 -5.61 -0.90 -25.41
C ALA A 375 -6.53 0.22 -24.87
N ILE A 376 -6.88 0.18 -23.58
CA ILE A 376 -7.68 1.23 -22.92
C ILE A 376 -6.89 2.55 -22.84
N ALA A 377 -5.63 2.49 -22.43
CA ALA A 377 -4.80 3.67 -22.24
C ALA A 377 -4.45 4.37 -23.58
N GLN A 378 -4.24 3.61 -24.65
CA GLN A 378 -3.99 4.11 -26.00
C GLN A 378 -5.22 4.82 -26.59
N ALA A 379 -6.43 4.46 -26.15
CA ALA A 379 -7.65 5.16 -26.51
C ALA A 379 -7.87 6.48 -25.74
N SER A 380 -7.00 6.81 -24.79
CA SER A 380 -7.08 8.08 -24.04
C SER A 380 -6.81 9.28 -24.94
N PRO A 381 -7.55 10.40 -24.80
CA PRO A 381 -7.26 11.63 -25.54
C PRO A 381 -5.89 12.24 -25.21
N TYR A 382 -5.25 11.83 -24.11
CA TYR A 382 -3.94 12.34 -23.67
C TYR A 382 -2.76 11.50 -24.15
N ILE A 383 -2.97 10.46 -24.95
CA ILE A 383 -1.89 9.58 -25.43
C ILE A 383 -0.81 10.35 -26.20
N ALA A 384 -1.20 11.36 -26.99
CA ALA A 384 -0.25 12.21 -27.71
C ALA A 384 0.69 12.99 -26.78
N SER A 385 0.21 13.40 -25.60
CA SER A 385 1.01 14.12 -24.60
C SER A 385 2.13 13.24 -24.00
N VAL A 386 1.93 11.91 -23.92
CA VAL A 386 2.99 10.98 -23.49
C VAL A 386 4.21 11.11 -24.39
N PHE A 387 4.00 11.11 -25.72
CA PHE A 387 5.06 11.20 -26.72
C PHE A 387 5.75 12.57 -26.80
N GLN A 388 5.16 13.60 -26.18
CA GLN A 388 5.73 14.94 -26.07
C GLN A 388 6.37 15.21 -24.70
N SER A 389 6.34 14.22 -23.81
CA SER A 389 6.78 14.34 -22.42
C SER A 389 8.03 13.48 -22.16
N PRO A 390 8.70 13.67 -21.00
CA PRO A 390 9.78 12.79 -20.56
C PRO A 390 9.38 11.30 -20.39
N ALA A 391 8.09 10.98 -20.43
CA ALA A 391 7.59 9.61 -20.32
C ALA A 391 7.63 8.80 -21.63
N LYS A 392 7.97 9.43 -22.76
CA LYS A 392 7.95 8.81 -24.09
C LYS A 392 8.72 7.48 -24.12
N ASP A 393 9.99 7.51 -23.72
CA ASP A 393 10.89 6.36 -23.89
C ASP A 393 10.47 5.19 -22.99
N ALA A 394 10.07 5.48 -21.74
CA ALA A 394 9.53 4.49 -20.82
C ALA A 394 8.25 3.84 -21.37
N TRP A 395 7.35 4.64 -21.94
CA TRP A 395 6.10 4.14 -22.53
C TRP A 395 6.36 3.25 -23.75
N GLU A 396 7.18 3.70 -24.71
CA GLU A 396 7.53 2.92 -25.90
C GLU A 396 8.23 1.61 -25.54
N ALA A 397 9.13 1.63 -24.56
CA ALA A 397 9.80 0.43 -24.07
C ALA A 397 8.80 -0.58 -23.48
N LEU A 398 7.85 -0.12 -22.65
CA LEU A 398 6.80 -0.98 -22.10
C LEU A 398 5.93 -1.59 -23.21
N VAL A 399 5.45 -0.78 -24.16
CA VAL A 399 4.60 -1.26 -25.27
C VAL A 399 5.32 -2.32 -26.09
N ARG A 400 6.56 -2.04 -26.51
CA ARG A 400 7.37 -2.99 -27.30
C ARG A 400 7.56 -4.32 -26.56
N LEU A 401 7.90 -4.25 -25.27
CA LEU A 401 8.10 -5.46 -24.47
C LEU A 401 6.79 -6.23 -24.28
N ALA A 402 5.68 -5.55 -23.96
CA ALA A 402 4.38 -6.19 -23.77
C ALA A 402 3.91 -6.93 -25.03
N GLU A 403 4.07 -6.34 -26.21
CA GLU A 403 3.75 -6.98 -27.50
C GLU A 403 4.65 -8.19 -27.78
N ASP A 404 5.97 -8.08 -27.57
CA ASP A 404 6.91 -9.20 -27.78
C ASP A 404 6.61 -10.39 -26.85
N ARG A 405 6.21 -10.11 -25.61
CA ARG A 405 5.82 -11.13 -24.62
C ARG A 405 4.44 -11.71 -24.93
N LYS A 406 3.48 -10.91 -25.39
CA LYS A 406 2.15 -11.39 -25.81
C LYS A 406 2.23 -12.27 -27.06
N ALA A 407 3.07 -11.91 -28.02
CA ALA A 407 3.32 -12.73 -29.21
C ALA A 407 3.90 -14.10 -28.83
N LEU A 408 4.83 -14.15 -27.86
CA LEU A 408 5.37 -15.41 -27.34
C LEU A 408 4.31 -16.26 -26.66
N GLU A 409 3.47 -15.65 -25.84
CA GLU A 409 2.43 -16.36 -25.09
C GLU A 409 1.47 -17.07 -26.05
N ARG A 410 1.06 -16.40 -27.14
CA ARG A 410 0.23 -17.00 -28.20
C ARG A 410 0.91 -18.18 -28.90
N GLN A 411 2.23 -18.20 -28.99
CA GLN A 411 3.02 -19.26 -29.61
C GLN A 411 3.28 -20.43 -28.65
N SER A 412 3.39 -20.16 -27.35
CA SER A 412 3.86 -21.14 -26.36
C SER A 412 2.74 -21.98 -25.77
N VAL A 413 1.47 -21.59 -25.91
CA VAL A 413 0.33 -22.34 -25.39
C VAL A 413 -0.03 -23.47 -26.37
N PRO A 414 0.17 -24.75 -26.01
CA PRO A 414 -0.24 -25.85 -26.88
C PRO A 414 -1.77 -25.83 -27.03
N PRO A 415 -2.33 -26.03 -28.24
CA PRO A 415 -3.78 -26.04 -28.47
C PRO A 415 -4.56 -27.04 -27.59
N ARG A 416 -3.86 -28.05 -27.03
CA ARG A 416 -4.44 -29.16 -26.27
C ARG A 416 -4.45 -28.98 -24.75
N MET A 417 -3.83 -27.93 -24.20
CA MET A 417 -3.78 -27.66 -22.74
C MET A 417 -4.82 -26.61 -22.26
N LEU A 418 -5.76 -26.21 -23.11
CA LEU A 418 -6.69 -25.10 -22.79
C LEU A 418 -7.91 -25.53 -22.00
N ASP A 419 -8.13 -26.83 -21.84
CA ASP A 419 -9.27 -27.32 -21.10
C ASP A 419 -8.97 -27.35 -19.59
N GLU A 420 -9.74 -26.58 -18.83
CA GLU A 420 -9.80 -26.70 -17.37
C GLU A 420 -10.95 -27.63 -16.96
N PHE A 421 -10.82 -28.19 -15.76
CA PHE A 421 -11.87 -28.96 -15.10
C PHE A 421 -12.54 -28.10 -14.05
N CYS A 422 -13.81 -28.37 -13.78
CA CYS A 422 -14.50 -27.75 -12.65
C CYS A 422 -13.96 -28.32 -11.33
N ASP A 423 -13.56 -27.46 -10.39
CA ASP A 423 -13.11 -27.89 -9.06
C ASP A 423 -14.25 -28.37 -8.14
N ASN A 424 -15.50 -28.29 -8.59
CA ASN A 424 -16.57 -29.00 -7.92
C ASN A 424 -16.41 -30.50 -8.19
N ILE A 425 -16.04 -31.27 -7.17
CA ILE A 425 -15.84 -32.74 -7.24
C ILE A 425 -17.02 -33.52 -7.82
N LYS A 426 -18.23 -32.95 -7.82
CA LYS A 426 -19.44 -33.55 -8.41
C LYS A 426 -19.67 -33.14 -9.88
N CYS A 427 -18.81 -32.30 -10.44
CA CYS A 427 -18.92 -31.76 -11.78
C CYS A 427 -17.71 -32.15 -12.63
N TYR A 428 -17.94 -32.99 -13.64
CA TYR A 428 -16.89 -33.43 -14.56
C TYR A 428 -16.79 -32.55 -15.81
N LYS A 429 -17.35 -31.33 -15.77
CA LYS A 429 -17.32 -30.43 -16.93
C LYS A 429 -15.88 -30.04 -17.22
N ARG A 430 -15.49 -30.30 -18.46
CA ARG A 430 -14.22 -29.91 -19.08
C ARG A 430 -14.54 -28.90 -20.18
N ALA A 431 -13.86 -27.75 -20.18
CA ALA A 431 -14.10 -26.70 -21.16
C ALA A 431 -12.88 -25.76 -21.27
N PRO A 432 -12.80 -24.90 -22.29
CA PRO A 432 -11.78 -23.87 -22.34
C PRO A 432 -11.80 -23.00 -21.07
N LYS A 433 -10.62 -22.67 -20.52
CA LYS A 433 -10.45 -21.83 -19.31
C LYS A 433 -11.34 -20.57 -19.28
N ALA A 434 -11.57 -19.93 -20.42
CA ALA A 434 -12.42 -18.74 -20.54
C ALA A 434 -13.90 -18.98 -20.14
N GLN A 435 -14.36 -20.23 -20.11
CA GLN A 435 -15.71 -20.61 -19.68
C GLN A 435 -15.81 -20.86 -18.16
N PHE A 436 -14.69 -20.88 -17.45
CA PHE A 436 -14.64 -21.06 -16.00
C PHE A 436 -14.59 -19.72 -15.26
N ARG A 437 -15.11 -19.73 -14.04
CA ARG A 437 -15.09 -18.61 -13.10
C ARG A 437 -14.17 -18.95 -11.94
N GLN A 438 -13.22 -18.08 -11.63
CA GLN A 438 -12.39 -18.21 -10.44
C GLN A 438 -13.15 -17.81 -9.18
N CYS A 439 -12.82 -18.44 -8.06
CA CYS A 439 -13.30 -17.99 -6.75
C CYS A 439 -12.79 -16.57 -6.48
N ALA A 440 -13.70 -15.60 -6.33
CA ALA A 440 -13.32 -14.21 -6.05
C ALA A 440 -12.56 -14.02 -4.72
N ALA A 441 -12.66 -14.99 -3.80
CA ALA A 441 -12.04 -14.92 -2.49
C ALA A 441 -10.61 -15.49 -2.50
N CYS A 442 -10.39 -16.68 -3.08
CA CYS A 442 -9.05 -17.25 -3.14
C CYS A 442 -8.32 -17.04 -4.46
N GLY A 443 -9.02 -16.97 -5.60
CA GLY A 443 -8.43 -16.92 -6.94
C GLY A 443 -7.96 -18.28 -7.48
N ASP A 444 -7.75 -19.26 -6.62
CA ASP A 444 -7.10 -20.53 -6.98
C ASP A 444 -8.02 -21.56 -7.65
N THR A 445 -9.28 -21.65 -7.20
CA THR A 445 -10.21 -22.67 -7.71
C THR A 445 -11.11 -22.13 -8.81
N THR A 446 -11.39 -22.92 -9.83
CA THR A 446 -12.22 -22.57 -10.99
C THR A 446 -13.50 -23.40 -11.07
N TYR A 447 -14.61 -22.75 -11.43
CA TYR A 447 -15.95 -23.35 -11.48
C TYR A 447 -16.64 -23.00 -12.78
N CYS A 448 -17.30 -23.97 -13.40
CA CYS A 448 -18.06 -23.70 -14.63
C CYS A 448 -19.33 -22.89 -14.39
N SER A 449 -19.80 -22.78 -13.14
CA SER A 449 -21.01 -22.05 -12.78
C SER A 449 -21.02 -21.64 -11.30
N LYS A 450 -21.93 -20.73 -10.92
CA LYS A 450 -22.10 -20.26 -9.53
C LYS A 450 -22.67 -21.36 -8.63
N GLU A 451 -23.47 -22.25 -9.20
CA GLU A 451 -24.04 -23.42 -8.53
C GLU A 451 -22.93 -24.38 -8.14
N CYS A 452 -21.98 -24.67 -9.04
CA CYS A 452 -20.82 -25.52 -8.74
C CYS A 452 -19.94 -24.91 -7.64
N GLN A 453 -19.70 -23.60 -7.68
CA GLN A 453 -18.99 -22.91 -6.61
C GLN A 453 -19.72 -23.05 -5.26
N THR A 454 -21.04 -22.93 -5.25
CA THR A 454 -21.85 -23.04 -4.02
C THR A 454 -21.81 -24.46 -3.45
N ILE A 455 -21.86 -25.49 -4.31
CA ILE A 455 -21.74 -26.90 -3.93
C ILE A 455 -20.35 -27.17 -3.36
N ALA A 456 -19.28 -26.81 -4.09
CA ALA A 456 -17.91 -26.98 -3.60
C ALA A 456 -17.65 -26.23 -2.28
N TRP A 457 -18.24 -25.05 -2.10
CA TRP A 457 -18.16 -24.26 -0.87
C TRP A 457 -18.81 -24.95 0.34
N LYS A 458 -19.95 -25.61 0.15
CA LYS A 458 -20.71 -26.27 1.22
C LYS A 458 -20.27 -27.70 1.48
N GLU A 459 -19.96 -28.44 0.41
CA GLU A 459 -19.79 -29.90 0.42
C GLU A 459 -18.37 -30.35 0.04
N GLY A 460 -17.62 -29.54 -0.72
CA GLY A 460 -16.30 -29.90 -1.26
C GLY A 460 -15.11 -29.32 -0.46
N ASP A 461 -15.31 -28.97 0.81
CA ASP A 461 -14.31 -28.36 1.71
C ASP A 461 -13.62 -27.07 1.21
N HIS A 462 -14.10 -26.49 0.10
CA HIS A 462 -13.50 -25.30 -0.47
C HIS A 462 -13.50 -24.11 0.52
N ARG A 463 -14.47 -24.02 1.42
CA ARG A 463 -14.50 -22.99 2.47
C ARG A 463 -13.26 -23.05 3.38
N THR A 464 -12.83 -24.24 3.76
CA THR A 464 -11.66 -24.44 4.62
C THR A 464 -10.38 -24.17 3.85
N MET A 465 -10.25 -24.74 2.64
CA MET A 465 -9.12 -24.47 1.75
C MET A 465 -8.99 -22.99 1.40
N CYS A 466 -10.10 -22.30 1.11
CA CYS A 466 -10.12 -20.88 0.80
C CYS A 466 -9.62 -20.05 2.00
N LYS A 467 -10.06 -20.37 3.22
CA LYS A 467 -9.55 -19.74 4.44
C LYS A 467 -8.07 -20.02 4.66
N LEU A 468 -7.62 -21.26 4.46
CA LEU A 468 -6.22 -21.63 4.58
C LEU A 468 -5.37 -20.84 3.58
N LYS A 469 -5.77 -20.78 2.31
CA LYS A 469 -5.11 -19.98 1.27
C LYS A 469 -5.13 -18.48 1.54
N GLN A 470 -6.16 -17.98 2.21
CA GLN A 470 -6.19 -16.60 2.70
C GLN A 470 -5.24 -16.39 3.87
N GLN A 471 -5.17 -17.31 4.82
CA GLN A 471 -4.23 -17.28 5.94
C GLN A 471 -2.78 -17.43 5.47
N GLU A 472 -2.51 -18.27 4.47
CA GLU A 472 -1.20 -18.41 3.84
C GLU A 472 -0.75 -17.07 3.27
N ARG A 473 -1.64 -16.36 2.53
CA ARG A 473 -1.36 -14.99 2.05
C ARG A 473 -1.16 -13.98 3.17
N ILE A 474 -2.02 -13.99 4.19
CA ILE A 474 -1.87 -13.08 5.34
C ILE A 474 -0.56 -13.36 6.09
N GLY A 475 -0.14 -14.62 6.16
CA GLY A 475 1.12 -15.06 6.75
C GLY A 475 2.33 -14.98 5.82
N GLY A 476 2.18 -14.44 4.60
CA GLY A 476 3.28 -14.29 3.64
C GLY A 476 3.86 -15.59 3.08
N LYS A 477 3.11 -16.70 3.09
CA LYS A 477 3.55 -17.98 2.51
C LYS A 477 3.47 -17.91 0.99
N THR A 478 4.62 -18.13 0.34
CA THR A 478 4.78 -18.17 -1.13
C THR A 478 3.92 -19.25 -1.77
N THR A 479 3.09 -18.87 -2.75
CA THR A 479 2.42 -19.83 -3.63
C THR A 479 3.39 -20.32 -4.70
N THR A 480 3.33 -21.61 -5.03
CA THR A 480 4.10 -22.23 -6.12
C THR A 480 3.74 -21.59 -7.47
N ILE A 481 4.74 -21.41 -8.35
CA ILE A 481 4.47 -21.01 -9.76
C ILE A 481 3.47 -21.99 -10.36
N SER A 482 2.48 -21.49 -11.09
CA SER A 482 1.56 -22.38 -11.79
C SER A 482 2.30 -23.10 -12.92
N LYS A 483 1.95 -24.37 -13.21
CA LYS A 483 2.57 -25.12 -14.32
C LYS A 483 2.50 -24.38 -15.67
N SER A 484 1.44 -23.60 -15.87
CA SER A 484 1.27 -22.77 -17.07
C SER A 484 2.27 -21.61 -17.11
N ASP A 485 2.49 -20.93 -15.98
CA ASP A 485 3.48 -19.85 -15.91
C ASP A 485 4.88 -20.43 -16.05
N GLU A 486 5.17 -21.56 -15.40
CA GLU A 486 6.45 -22.27 -15.51
C GLU A 486 6.77 -22.65 -16.96
N SER A 487 5.82 -23.26 -17.68
CA SER A 487 5.98 -23.61 -19.09
C SER A 487 6.27 -22.39 -19.97
N PHE A 488 5.55 -21.29 -19.75
CA PHE A 488 5.81 -20.04 -20.47
C PHE A 488 7.20 -19.45 -20.16
N ILE A 489 7.60 -19.45 -18.88
CA ILE A 489 8.91 -18.94 -18.45
C ILE A 489 10.04 -19.78 -19.08
N ARG A 490 9.88 -21.11 -19.17
CA ARG A 490 10.81 -21.99 -19.88
C ARG A 490 10.91 -21.63 -21.37
N ALA A 491 9.79 -21.45 -22.06
CA ALA A 491 9.78 -21.02 -23.47
C ALA A 491 10.43 -19.64 -23.66
N LEU A 492 10.14 -18.71 -22.75
CA LEU A 492 10.69 -17.35 -22.71
C LEU A 492 12.21 -17.35 -22.54
N SER A 493 12.72 -18.10 -21.56
CA SER A 493 14.16 -18.22 -21.30
C SER A 493 14.91 -18.77 -22.51
N CYS A 494 14.33 -19.79 -23.15
CA CYS A 494 14.87 -20.41 -24.35
C CYS A 494 14.95 -19.43 -25.54
N ARG A 495 13.90 -18.64 -25.77
CA ARG A 495 13.90 -17.60 -26.82
C ARG A 495 14.92 -16.51 -26.52
N ASN A 496 14.97 -16.04 -25.29
CA ASN A 496 15.88 -14.97 -24.87
C ASN A 496 17.35 -15.38 -24.94
N ALA A 497 17.68 -16.58 -24.49
CA ALA A 497 19.03 -17.13 -24.60
C ALA A 497 19.50 -17.23 -26.05
N LEU A 498 18.61 -17.65 -26.97
CA LEU A 498 18.92 -17.67 -28.41
C LEU A 498 19.11 -16.27 -29.00
N ARG A 499 18.19 -15.34 -28.72
CA ARG A 499 18.27 -13.97 -29.25
C ARG A 499 19.53 -13.24 -28.77
N ASN A 500 20.00 -13.56 -27.57
CA ASN A 500 21.18 -12.95 -26.96
C ASN A 500 22.42 -13.86 -27.01
N LEU A 501 22.41 -14.91 -27.84
CA LEU A 501 23.47 -15.91 -27.87
C LEU A 501 24.86 -15.31 -28.12
N ALA A 502 24.96 -14.31 -29.00
CA ALA A 502 26.22 -13.61 -29.26
C ALA A 502 26.77 -12.91 -28.00
N HIS A 503 25.90 -12.24 -27.23
CA HIS A 503 26.27 -11.59 -25.97
C HIS A 503 26.68 -12.62 -24.91
N VAL A 504 25.92 -13.72 -24.78
CA VAL A 504 26.23 -14.82 -23.86
C VAL A 504 27.59 -15.47 -24.20
N LYS A 505 27.88 -15.72 -25.48
CA LYS A 505 29.18 -16.24 -25.94
C LYS A 505 30.32 -15.28 -25.61
N ALA A 506 30.13 -13.97 -25.81
CA ALA A 506 31.12 -12.96 -25.45
C ALA A 506 31.36 -12.92 -23.92
N LYS A 507 30.31 -13.05 -23.12
CA LYS A 507 30.40 -13.15 -21.65
C LYS A 507 31.18 -14.39 -21.23
N ALA A 508 30.93 -15.54 -21.84
CA ALA A 508 31.69 -16.77 -21.59
C ALA A 508 33.17 -16.62 -21.94
N ALA A 509 33.49 -16.10 -23.13
CA ALA A 509 34.87 -15.91 -23.58
C ALA A 509 35.66 -14.95 -22.67
N SER A 510 35.00 -13.89 -22.18
CA SER A 510 35.64 -12.88 -21.33
C SER A 510 35.80 -13.32 -19.87
N SER A 511 34.80 -14.01 -19.31
CA SER A 511 34.82 -14.45 -17.90
C SER A 511 35.59 -15.75 -17.68
N HIS A 512 35.65 -16.63 -18.68
CA HIS A 512 36.20 -17.97 -18.58
C HIS A 512 36.94 -18.35 -19.88
N PRO A 513 38.07 -17.69 -20.20
CA PRO A 513 38.79 -17.89 -21.45
C PRO A 513 39.26 -19.34 -21.61
N GLY A 514 39.08 -19.90 -22.80
CA GLY A 514 39.50 -21.26 -23.16
C GLY A 514 38.56 -22.38 -22.72
N MET A 515 37.51 -22.10 -21.94
CA MET A 515 36.51 -23.09 -21.57
C MET A 515 35.51 -23.30 -22.73
N PRO A 516 35.16 -24.55 -23.07
CA PRO A 516 34.26 -24.81 -24.20
C PRO A 516 32.82 -24.39 -23.84
N LEU A 517 32.05 -23.90 -24.84
CA LEU A 517 30.75 -23.27 -24.60
C LEU A 517 29.70 -24.23 -24.00
N ASP A 518 29.77 -25.51 -24.35
CA ASP A 518 28.92 -26.58 -23.83
C ASP A 518 29.18 -26.89 -22.35
N ALA A 519 30.26 -26.38 -21.76
CA ALA A 519 30.55 -26.49 -20.34
C ALA A 519 29.95 -25.35 -19.48
N PHE A 520 29.03 -24.55 -20.01
CA PHE A 520 28.38 -23.47 -19.26
C PHE A 520 26.89 -23.69 -19.02
N VAL A 521 26.44 -23.22 -17.84
CA VAL A 521 25.05 -22.89 -17.54
C VAL A 521 24.83 -21.43 -17.93
N VAL A 522 23.77 -21.15 -18.68
CA VAL A 522 23.33 -19.77 -19.00
C VAL A 522 22.44 -19.29 -17.86
N GLN A 523 22.73 -18.14 -17.29
CA GLN A 523 21.89 -17.50 -16.26
C GLN A 523 21.21 -16.27 -16.85
N ILE A 524 19.89 -16.16 -16.68
CA ILE A 524 19.11 -14.97 -17.07
C ILE A 524 18.43 -14.39 -15.84
N ASP A 525 18.68 -13.12 -15.55
CA ASP A 525 18.02 -12.41 -14.45
C ASP A 525 16.86 -11.55 -14.95
N TYR A 526 15.64 -11.98 -14.66
CA TYR A 526 14.40 -11.24 -14.93
C TYR A 526 13.95 -10.35 -13.76
N THR A 527 14.70 -10.31 -12.65
CA THR A 527 14.40 -9.42 -11.51
C THR A 527 14.78 -7.96 -11.79
N CYS A 528 15.53 -7.72 -12.86
CA CYS A 528 15.92 -6.42 -13.38
C CYS A 528 15.35 -6.16 -14.78
N GLN A 529 15.29 -4.89 -15.17
CA GLN A 529 14.92 -4.45 -16.51
C GLN A 529 15.98 -3.44 -17.00
N PRO A 530 16.62 -3.65 -18.17
CA PRO A 530 16.54 -4.86 -19.01
C PRO A 530 17.04 -6.12 -18.27
N GLU A 531 16.65 -7.29 -18.73
CA GLU A 531 17.16 -8.56 -18.19
C GLU A 531 18.68 -8.68 -18.39
N THR A 532 19.38 -9.27 -17.42
CA THR A 532 20.84 -9.46 -17.50
C THR A 532 21.21 -10.91 -17.76
N TYR A 533 22.38 -11.12 -18.37
CA TYR A 533 22.88 -12.42 -18.79
C TYR A 533 24.22 -12.71 -18.15
N ASN A 534 24.38 -13.93 -17.63
CA ASN A 534 25.63 -14.42 -17.09
C ASN A 534 25.86 -15.88 -17.51
N VAL A 535 27.09 -16.38 -17.30
CA VAL A 535 27.40 -17.79 -17.46
C VAL A 535 28.19 -18.30 -16.26
N VAL A 536 27.96 -19.55 -15.90
CA VAL A 536 28.67 -20.24 -14.82
C VAL A 536 29.15 -21.60 -15.32
N PRO A 537 30.39 -22.03 -15.01
CA PRO A 537 30.86 -23.35 -15.38
C PRO A 537 29.95 -24.44 -14.82
N LEU A 538 29.52 -25.37 -15.67
CA LEU A 538 28.65 -26.50 -15.31
C LEU A 538 29.25 -27.37 -14.20
N ALA A 539 30.59 -27.46 -14.16
CA ALA A 539 31.33 -28.23 -13.17
C ALA A 539 31.24 -27.64 -11.75
N SER A 540 31.19 -26.30 -11.62
CA SER A 540 31.09 -25.60 -10.32
C SER A 540 29.66 -25.22 -9.95
N TYR A 541 28.70 -25.46 -10.83
CA TYR A 541 27.31 -25.09 -10.60
C TYR A 541 26.64 -26.06 -9.62
N HIS A 542 26.11 -25.50 -8.53
CA HIS A 542 25.41 -26.24 -7.46
C HIS A 542 23.96 -25.77 -7.33
N LEU A 543 23.04 -26.72 -7.29
CA LEU A 543 21.61 -26.44 -7.11
C LEU A 543 21.30 -25.97 -5.70
N ARG A 544 20.40 -24.99 -5.60
CA ARG A 544 20.04 -24.40 -4.30
C ARG A 544 19.06 -25.27 -3.51
N SER A 545 18.06 -25.91 -4.14
CA SER A 545 17.30 -26.99 -3.54
C SER A 545 16.17 -27.45 -4.46
N GLU A 546 16.27 -28.64 -5.08
CA GLU A 546 15.15 -29.51 -5.46
C GLU A 546 15.67 -30.83 -6.09
N ARG A 547 15.06 -31.96 -5.74
CA ARG A 547 15.50 -33.30 -6.21
C ARG A 547 15.30 -33.48 -7.72
N GLN A 548 14.25 -32.87 -8.28
CA GLN A 548 13.93 -33.00 -9.71
C GLN A 548 14.93 -32.23 -10.58
N GLU A 549 15.36 -31.05 -10.14
CA GLU A 549 16.39 -30.26 -10.83
C GLU A 549 17.75 -30.96 -10.86
N ALA A 550 18.07 -31.75 -9.84
CA ALA A 550 19.31 -32.54 -9.80
C ALA A 550 19.40 -33.55 -10.94
N LEU A 551 18.29 -34.22 -11.26
CA LEU A 551 18.24 -35.19 -12.37
C LEU A 551 18.45 -34.52 -13.73
N LEU A 552 17.88 -33.33 -13.92
CA LEU A 552 18.07 -32.52 -15.12
C LEU A 552 19.54 -32.12 -15.28
N LEU A 553 20.16 -31.65 -14.19
CA LEU A 553 21.56 -31.24 -14.20
C LEU A 553 22.50 -32.41 -14.44
N ASP A 554 22.25 -33.57 -13.82
CA ASP A 554 23.03 -34.78 -14.02
C ASP A 554 22.93 -35.29 -15.46
N ARG A 555 21.76 -35.16 -16.10
CA ARG A 555 21.60 -35.47 -17.53
C ARG A 555 22.50 -34.60 -18.40
N VAL A 556 22.57 -33.29 -18.12
CA VAL A 556 23.45 -32.38 -18.89
C VAL A 556 24.92 -32.65 -18.59
N ARG A 557 25.29 -32.97 -17.35
CA ARG A 557 26.69 -33.34 -17.01
C ARG A 557 27.17 -34.61 -17.73
N ARG A 558 26.27 -35.56 -17.96
CA ARG A 558 26.60 -36.79 -18.71
C ARG A 558 26.82 -36.53 -20.21
N ASP A 559 26.13 -35.54 -20.77
CA ASP A 559 26.21 -35.20 -22.19
C ASP A 559 26.10 -33.68 -22.42
N PRO A 560 27.15 -32.90 -22.04
CA PRO A 560 27.12 -31.44 -22.14
C PRO A 560 27.05 -30.96 -23.60
N ARG A 561 27.53 -31.77 -24.54
CA ARG A 561 27.48 -31.48 -25.98
C ARG A 561 26.08 -31.54 -26.56
N ARG A 562 25.15 -32.25 -25.93
CA ARG A 562 23.78 -32.41 -26.42
C ARG A 562 22.81 -31.45 -25.79
N TYR A 563 23.08 -30.99 -24.57
CA TYR A 563 22.15 -30.19 -23.79
C TYR A 563 22.79 -28.94 -23.19
N THR A 564 21.99 -27.90 -23.03
CA THR A 564 22.37 -26.68 -22.30
C THR A 564 21.37 -26.46 -21.17
N VAL A 565 21.90 -26.12 -19.99
CA VAL A 565 21.08 -25.67 -18.86
C VAL A 565 20.93 -24.16 -18.93
N ILE A 566 19.70 -23.69 -18.80
CA ILE A 566 19.35 -22.27 -18.63
C ILE A 566 18.73 -22.13 -17.24
N GLU A 567 19.42 -21.42 -16.36
CA GLU A 567 18.89 -20.96 -15.07
C GLU A 567 18.25 -19.59 -15.27
N VAL A 568 17.05 -19.39 -14.74
CA VAL A 568 16.41 -18.08 -14.72
C VAL A 568 16.04 -17.66 -13.31
N MET A 569 16.32 -16.40 -12.98
CA MET A 569 15.86 -15.76 -11.75
C MET A 569 14.65 -14.90 -12.08
N ILE A 570 13.50 -15.16 -11.46
CA ILE A 570 12.27 -14.41 -11.68
C ILE A 570 11.85 -13.64 -10.41
N PRO A 571 11.18 -12.48 -10.56
CA PRO A 571 10.70 -11.72 -9.41
C PRO A 571 9.61 -12.51 -8.67
N ARG A 572 9.89 -12.88 -7.42
CA ARG A 572 8.97 -13.60 -6.51
C ARG A 572 8.99 -13.02 -5.08
N GLY A 573 9.04 -11.69 -4.97
CA GLY A 573 8.90 -10.99 -3.70
C GLY A 573 10.24 -10.66 -3.06
N GLU A 574 10.43 -11.04 -1.79
CA GLU A 574 11.69 -10.82 -1.05
C GLU A 574 12.87 -11.50 -1.73
N TYR A 575 12.64 -12.72 -2.18
CA TYR A 575 13.62 -13.58 -2.78
C TYR A 575 13.23 -13.87 -4.23
N PRO A 576 14.18 -13.83 -5.16
CA PRO A 576 13.92 -14.31 -6.51
C PRO A 576 13.69 -15.83 -6.48
N GLU A 577 12.82 -16.30 -7.35
CA GLU A 577 12.68 -17.73 -7.60
C GLU A 577 13.60 -18.15 -8.73
N VAL A 578 14.25 -19.28 -8.56
CA VAL A 578 15.12 -19.88 -9.57
C VAL A 578 14.34 -20.97 -10.28
N LEU A 579 14.38 -20.98 -11.60
CA LEU A 579 13.82 -22.04 -12.43
C LEU A 579 14.87 -22.55 -13.41
N LEU A 580 14.93 -23.86 -13.59
CA LEU A 580 15.83 -24.50 -14.54
C LEU A 580 15.12 -25.04 -15.77
N THR A 581 15.71 -24.73 -16.92
CA THR A 581 15.28 -25.23 -18.23
C THR A 581 16.43 -26.00 -18.87
N VAL A 582 16.18 -27.23 -19.30
CA VAL A 582 17.13 -27.99 -20.13
C VAL A 582 16.65 -27.95 -21.56
N ARG A 583 17.53 -27.55 -22.48
CA ARG A 583 17.27 -27.51 -23.92
C ARG A 583 18.34 -28.28 -24.67
N PHE A 584 18.03 -28.76 -25.87
CA PHE A 584 19.07 -29.15 -26.83
C PHE A 584 20.07 -28.03 -27.07
N ASN A 585 21.33 -28.43 -27.25
CA ASN A 585 22.52 -27.60 -27.26
C ASN A 585 22.31 -26.23 -27.91
N LEU A 586 22.27 -25.17 -27.08
CA LEU A 586 22.10 -23.78 -27.50
C LEU A 586 23.32 -23.26 -28.30
N TRP A 587 24.48 -23.89 -28.11
CA TRP A 587 25.76 -23.46 -28.65
C TRP A 587 26.02 -23.98 -30.06
N ALA A 588 25.40 -25.11 -30.42
CA ALA A 588 25.51 -25.71 -31.73
C ALA A 588 24.88 -24.80 -32.79
N PRO A 589 25.42 -24.76 -34.03
CA PRO A 589 24.72 -24.13 -35.13
C PRO A 589 23.34 -24.79 -35.30
N PRO A 590 22.30 -24.03 -35.69
CA PRO A 590 21.00 -24.62 -35.96
C PRO A 590 21.20 -25.72 -37.00
N SER A 591 20.96 -26.98 -36.63
CA SER A 591 21.01 -28.06 -37.60
C SER A 591 19.90 -27.83 -38.60
N ASP A 592 20.20 -27.88 -39.90
CA ASP A 592 19.22 -27.70 -40.99
C ASP A 592 18.01 -28.67 -40.89
N THR A 593 18.10 -29.68 -40.03
CA THR A 593 17.05 -30.67 -39.70
C THR A 593 16.01 -30.22 -38.67
N LEU A 594 16.12 -29.06 -38.01
CA LEU A 594 15.23 -28.67 -36.89
C LEU A 594 13.86 -28.08 -37.28
N SER A 595 13.44 -28.17 -38.55
CA SER A 595 12.15 -27.63 -39.00
C SER A 595 10.92 -28.44 -38.56
N GLY A 596 11.08 -29.62 -37.94
CA GLY A 596 9.97 -30.53 -37.61
C GLY A 596 9.75 -30.94 -36.14
N GLU A 597 10.74 -30.83 -35.25
CA GLU A 597 10.71 -31.52 -33.93
C GLU A 597 10.33 -30.64 -32.72
N LEU A 598 9.75 -29.45 -32.94
CA LEU A 598 9.56 -28.46 -31.87
C LEU A 598 8.47 -28.77 -30.81
N TYR A 599 7.89 -29.98 -30.73
CA TYR A 599 6.78 -30.26 -29.82
C TYR A 599 6.69 -31.66 -29.19
N ASP A 600 7.79 -32.43 -29.10
CA ASP A 600 7.75 -33.70 -28.33
C ASP A 600 8.33 -33.54 -26.91
N GLU A 601 7.63 -32.79 -26.06
CA GLU A 601 7.83 -32.81 -24.60
C GLU A 601 7.01 -33.94 -23.92
N GLY A 602 6.45 -34.89 -24.67
CA GLY A 602 5.60 -35.97 -24.15
C GLY A 602 6.31 -37.07 -23.33
N GLY A 603 7.63 -37.01 -23.17
CA GLY A 603 8.45 -38.11 -22.68
C GLY A 603 8.69 -38.22 -21.15
N LEU A 604 7.86 -37.64 -20.29
CA LEU A 604 8.06 -37.69 -18.82
C LEU A 604 6.83 -38.13 -18.00
N SER A 605 5.87 -38.84 -18.60
CA SER A 605 4.79 -39.50 -17.84
C SER A 605 4.57 -40.95 -18.28
N ALA A 606 5.50 -41.83 -17.94
CA ALA A 606 5.25 -43.27 -17.79
C ALA A 606 6.52 -43.92 -17.22
N GLU A 607 6.57 -44.09 -15.90
CA GLU A 607 7.27 -45.18 -15.20
C GLU A 607 7.06 -44.98 -13.68
N VAL A 608 5.84 -45.26 -13.24
CA VAL A 608 5.54 -45.82 -11.92
C VAL A 608 4.37 -46.79 -12.16
N ASP A 609 4.72 -48.05 -12.38
CA ASP A 609 3.91 -49.20 -11.94
C ASP A 609 4.67 -49.84 -10.77
#